data_AF-A0A9P3PSV2-F1
#
_entry.id   AF-A0A9P3PSV2-F1
#
_cell.length_a   1.000
_cell.length_b   1.000
_cell.length_c   1.000
_cell.angle_alpha   90.00
_cell.angle_beta   90.00
_cell.angle_gamma   90.00
#
_symmetry.space_group_name_H-M   'P 1'
#
loop_
_entity.id
_entity.type
_entity.pdbx_description
1 polymer ?
#
loop_
_entity_poly.entity_id
_entity_poly.type
_entity_poly.pdbx_seq_one_letter_code
_entity_poly.pdbx_strand_id
1 'polypeptide(L)'
;MACPALDVRRSSPIQRLPVELLSYIFSLGTHSVDDDEDPACPAFDAETIKTPLILSQVNRQWRNIARNTPSLWTSICVTAALVDVGDGVAPPLNSPRLHASHLTTYLSLSRKSPLDILIDARDQDWDFSEPEIPSDYGCDTYAPPFSPSHMGLAISLLLPHIARWRSMTILTDSWAPMYVALRLIQPAITAVGAPALESLALMRCNDFVSYSPTFRPSDMRDPAFLHLSETSSPPQNILPRLRHLTLRGVHVHWASLATILSHSQPGLDTLDLSSHCLDVRPTVPEFHHLLSACPKLTKLVVNGSGARDRDEVSNGDFIHSKSLQPAPLPALHDLTLGYRSVSEAQAVLELLDAPKTRMLRLEDATHPGELEEVDAGGLLTYLGTGQSPTREIFYSYTSPDGVQHQVPITKSTALVPRQLQVGTAQTAAEEHASRTMFPLLAVVTLHGVKTCLPPLHTFFSSLPNLRSLELSGMPMQAIRALLPPHVPSDPSVYTTTPCPCPQLQSLCIRWSEHQNTRDFVFLVGALAIERPEQGRVSRVGTTVKIIREVLQEDEGAEEGEVMDCASEIELQQYEAAGAPHDPGFESHYARSASAH
;
A
#
# COMPACT_ATOMS: atom_id res chain seq x y z
N MET A 1 25.61 62.05 -44.61
CA MET A 1 25.60 60.58 -44.74
C MET A 1 25.04 60.00 -43.46
N ALA A 2 23.76 59.65 -43.44
CA ALA A 2 23.10 58.98 -42.31
C ALA A 2 22.88 57.51 -42.70
N CYS A 3 23.46 56.58 -41.95
CA CYS A 3 23.23 55.15 -42.14
C CYS A 3 21.79 54.82 -41.70
N PRO A 4 20.98 54.13 -42.52
CA PRO A 4 19.66 53.68 -42.09
C PRO A 4 19.84 52.58 -41.05
N ALA A 5 19.45 52.88 -39.81
CA ALA A 5 19.46 51.94 -38.70
C ALA A 5 18.39 50.85 -38.95
N LEU A 6 18.79 49.78 -39.63
CA LEU A 6 18.05 48.52 -39.68
C LEU A 6 18.44 47.71 -38.43
N ASP A 7 17.84 48.02 -37.28
CA ASP A 7 17.80 47.06 -36.16
C ASP A 7 16.36 46.58 -35.98
N VAL A 8 15.84 45.89 -36.99
CA VAL A 8 14.64 45.06 -36.83
C VAL A 8 15.09 43.83 -36.06
N ARG A 9 15.20 43.95 -34.74
CA ARG A 9 15.37 42.80 -33.86
C ARG A 9 14.19 41.88 -34.07
N ARG A 10 14.40 40.82 -34.85
CA ARG A 10 13.40 39.79 -35.09
C ARG A 10 13.07 39.18 -33.73
N SER A 11 11.89 39.49 -33.20
CA SER A 11 11.35 38.83 -32.03
C SER A 11 11.39 37.32 -32.26
N SER A 12 11.83 36.58 -31.25
CA SER A 12 11.87 35.12 -31.33
C SER A 12 10.45 34.59 -31.63
N PRO A 13 10.28 33.49 -32.38
CA PRO A 13 8.96 32.99 -32.75
C PRO A 13 8.02 32.81 -31.54
N ILE A 14 8.58 32.39 -30.39
CA ILE A 14 7.83 32.19 -29.15
C ILE A 14 7.26 33.49 -28.55
N GLN A 15 7.85 34.65 -28.82
CA GLN A 15 7.33 35.95 -28.37
C GLN A 15 6.05 36.38 -29.12
N ARG A 16 5.76 35.73 -30.25
CA ARG A 16 4.55 36.00 -31.06
C ARG A 16 3.35 35.16 -30.63
N LEU A 17 3.55 34.20 -29.73
CA LEU A 17 2.44 33.41 -29.21
C LEU A 17 1.50 34.29 -28.36
N PRO A 18 0.19 34.08 -28.47
CA PRO A 18 -0.79 34.66 -27.55
C PRO A 18 -0.44 34.32 -26.09
N VAL A 19 -0.73 35.24 -25.18
CA VAL A 19 -0.41 35.10 -23.75
C VAL A 19 -1.14 33.91 -23.12
N GLU A 20 -2.30 33.54 -23.67
CA GLU A 20 -3.10 32.39 -23.27
C GLU A 20 -2.36 31.09 -23.57
N LEU A 21 -1.75 30.97 -24.77
CA LEU A 21 -0.97 29.79 -25.14
C LEU A 21 0.30 29.67 -24.31
N LEU A 22 1.00 30.78 -24.06
CA LEU A 22 2.17 30.78 -23.17
C LEU A 22 1.79 30.40 -21.73
N SER A 23 0.67 30.92 -21.22
CA SER A 23 0.17 30.57 -19.88
C SER A 23 -0.20 29.09 -19.79
N TYR A 24 -0.80 28.54 -20.84
CA TYR A 24 -1.12 27.12 -20.93
C TYR A 24 0.13 26.25 -20.96
N ILE A 25 1.12 26.60 -21.79
CA ILE A 25 2.43 25.91 -21.84
C ILE A 25 3.11 25.95 -20.46
N PHE A 26 3.10 27.11 -19.78
CA PHE A 26 3.67 27.23 -18.44
C PHE A 26 2.94 26.33 -17.43
N SER A 27 1.61 26.22 -17.56
CA SER A 27 0.80 25.37 -16.68
C SER A 27 1.11 23.90 -16.92
N LEU A 28 1.26 23.47 -18.18
CA LEU A 28 1.67 22.11 -18.50
C LEU A 28 3.06 21.79 -17.94
N GLY A 29 4.04 22.69 -18.09
CA GLY A 29 5.39 22.45 -17.56
C GLY A 29 5.49 22.52 -16.03
N THR A 30 4.50 23.09 -15.34
CA THR A 30 4.48 23.17 -13.86
C THR A 30 3.72 22.01 -13.23
N HIS A 31 2.68 21.50 -13.90
CA HIS A 31 1.70 20.55 -13.34
C HIS A 31 1.57 19.27 -14.16
N SER A 32 2.51 18.95 -15.05
CA SER A 32 2.53 17.64 -15.70
C SER A 32 2.83 16.59 -14.65
N VAL A 33 1.82 15.82 -14.28
CA VAL A 33 1.99 14.57 -13.53
C VAL A 33 2.38 13.52 -14.56
N ASP A 34 3.46 12.80 -14.31
CA ASP A 34 3.80 11.65 -15.13
C ASP A 34 2.77 10.54 -14.84
N ASP A 35 2.06 10.10 -15.88
CA ASP A 35 0.94 9.13 -15.76
C ASP A 35 1.39 7.76 -15.20
N ASP A 36 2.70 7.49 -15.16
CA ASP A 36 3.30 6.24 -14.71
C ASP A 36 3.69 6.23 -13.22
N GLU A 37 3.53 7.33 -12.48
CA GLU A 37 3.99 7.41 -11.09
C GLU A 37 3.09 6.69 -10.08
N ASP A 38 3.72 6.16 -9.03
CA ASP A 38 3.05 5.53 -7.90
C ASP A 38 2.07 6.53 -7.26
N PRO A 39 0.78 6.19 -7.10
CA PRO A 39 -0.18 7.06 -6.43
C PRO A 39 0.18 7.40 -4.97
N ALA A 40 1.14 6.71 -4.37
CA ALA A 40 1.69 7.06 -3.05
C ALA A 40 2.70 8.23 -3.10
N CYS A 41 3.28 8.54 -4.26
CA CYS A 41 4.18 9.66 -4.44
C CYS A 41 3.39 10.99 -4.45
N PRO A 42 3.94 12.07 -3.87
CA PRO A 42 3.32 13.38 -3.95
C PRO A 42 3.29 13.85 -5.42
N ALA A 43 2.19 14.49 -5.83
CA ALA A 43 1.99 14.94 -7.22
C ALA A 43 2.99 16.00 -7.73
N PHE A 44 3.85 16.53 -6.85
CA PHE A 44 4.94 17.44 -7.15
C PHE A 44 6.00 17.35 -6.05
N ASP A 45 7.21 17.79 -6.35
CA ASP A 45 8.38 17.75 -5.48
C ASP A 45 9.02 19.16 -5.30
N ALA A 46 10.19 19.21 -4.66
CA ALA A 46 10.91 20.46 -4.43
C ALA A 46 11.51 21.08 -5.71
N GLU A 47 11.73 20.30 -6.77
CA GLU A 47 12.32 20.79 -8.02
C GLU A 47 11.26 21.36 -8.97
N THR A 48 10.15 20.63 -9.15
CA THR A 48 9.01 21.03 -9.97
C THR A 48 8.39 22.36 -9.51
N ILE A 49 8.35 22.63 -8.19
CA ILE A 49 7.89 23.92 -7.68
C ILE A 49 8.79 25.09 -8.10
N LYS A 50 10.02 24.87 -8.58
CA LYS A 50 10.92 25.95 -9.05
C LYS A 50 10.56 26.38 -10.47
N THR A 51 9.82 25.58 -11.23
CA THR A 51 9.47 25.88 -12.62
C THR A 51 8.84 27.26 -12.84
N PRO A 52 7.84 27.73 -12.07
CA PRO A 52 7.30 29.08 -12.21
C PRO A 52 8.34 30.18 -12.00
N LEU A 53 9.30 29.95 -11.09
CA LEU A 53 10.40 30.89 -10.82
C LEU A 53 11.35 30.94 -12.01
N ILE A 54 11.77 29.79 -12.55
CA ILE A 54 12.64 29.69 -13.73
C ILE A 54 11.98 30.38 -14.93
N LEU A 55 10.70 30.08 -15.20
CA LEU A 55 9.95 30.72 -16.28
C LEU A 55 9.88 32.24 -16.11
N SER A 56 9.74 32.73 -14.87
CA SER A 56 9.71 34.16 -14.57
C SER A 56 11.06 34.88 -14.75
N GLN A 57 12.15 34.13 -14.87
CA GLN A 57 13.51 34.67 -15.08
C GLN A 57 13.88 34.84 -16.55
N VAL A 58 13.19 34.15 -17.48
CA VAL A 58 13.53 34.15 -18.91
C VAL A 58 13.52 35.55 -19.54
N ASN A 59 12.39 36.28 -19.43
CA ASN A 59 12.28 37.67 -19.91
C ASN A 59 11.13 38.41 -19.21
N ARG A 60 11.00 39.73 -19.47
CA ARG A 60 9.95 40.57 -18.85
C ARG A 60 8.52 40.12 -19.19
N GLN A 61 8.27 39.68 -20.43
CA GLN A 61 6.95 39.20 -20.85
C GLN A 61 6.58 37.93 -20.09
N TRP A 62 7.50 36.96 -20.01
CA TRP A 62 7.29 35.69 -19.31
C TRP A 62 7.09 35.90 -17.81
N ARG A 63 7.86 36.79 -17.20
CA ARG A 63 7.64 37.21 -15.81
C ARG A 63 6.24 37.77 -15.57
N ASN A 64 5.77 38.65 -16.46
CA ASN A 64 4.45 39.24 -16.35
C ASN A 64 3.34 38.20 -16.55
N ILE A 65 3.52 37.27 -17.48
CA ILE A 65 2.61 36.15 -17.69
C ILE A 65 2.58 35.28 -16.43
N ALA A 66 3.73 34.80 -15.96
CA ALA A 66 3.82 33.94 -14.79
C ALA A 66 3.15 34.56 -13.55
N ARG A 67 3.44 35.83 -13.24
CA ARG A 67 2.83 36.54 -12.10
C ARG A 67 1.32 36.80 -12.23
N ASN A 68 0.80 36.79 -13.46
CA ASN A 68 -0.63 36.99 -13.73
C ASN A 68 -1.39 35.69 -14.00
N THR A 69 -0.74 34.53 -13.85
CA THR A 69 -1.33 33.22 -14.00
C THR A 69 -1.32 32.51 -12.64
N PRO A 70 -2.35 32.70 -11.79
CA PRO A 70 -2.34 32.22 -10.41
C PRO A 70 -2.24 30.71 -10.28
N SER A 71 -2.71 29.95 -11.28
CA SER A 71 -2.62 28.49 -11.30
C SER A 71 -1.18 27.98 -11.21
N LEU A 72 -0.18 28.73 -11.68
CA LEU A 72 1.24 28.34 -11.59
C LEU A 72 1.78 28.32 -10.16
N TRP A 73 1.11 29.00 -9.22
CA TRP A 73 1.60 29.21 -7.85
C TRP A 73 0.80 28.40 -6.83
N THR A 74 0.07 27.38 -7.29
CA THR A 74 -0.85 26.58 -6.46
C THR A 74 -0.17 25.44 -5.71
N SER A 75 0.93 24.93 -6.25
CA SER A 75 1.77 23.90 -5.64
C SER A 75 2.75 24.54 -4.65
N ILE A 76 2.56 24.25 -3.37
CA ILE A 76 3.36 24.79 -2.27
C ILE A 76 4.12 23.63 -1.64
N CYS A 77 5.45 23.68 -1.69
CA CYS A 77 6.32 22.70 -1.04
C CYS A 77 7.10 23.36 0.11
N VAL A 78 7.08 22.74 1.29
CA VAL A 78 7.87 23.13 2.46
C VAL A 78 8.78 21.96 2.81
N THR A 79 10.09 22.13 2.69
CA THR A 79 11.07 21.05 2.95
C THR A 79 12.11 21.44 4.00
N ALA A 80 12.87 20.45 4.49
CA ALA A 80 14.05 20.68 5.35
C ALA A 80 15.07 21.67 4.74
N ALA A 81 15.21 21.70 3.42
CA ALA A 81 16.10 22.63 2.72
C ALA A 81 15.71 24.13 2.87
N LEU A 82 14.50 24.43 3.36
CA LEU A 82 14.08 25.81 3.67
C LEU A 82 14.47 26.26 5.09
N VAL A 83 15.07 25.38 5.89
CA VAL A 83 15.55 25.69 7.22
C VAL A 83 16.99 26.19 7.14
N ASP A 84 17.25 27.39 7.66
CA ASP A 84 18.60 27.94 7.77
C ASP A 84 19.36 27.23 8.89
N VAL A 85 20.17 26.24 8.52
CA VAL A 85 21.15 25.59 9.39
C VAL A 85 22.44 26.41 9.25
N GLY A 86 22.47 27.60 9.85
CA GLY A 86 23.57 28.55 9.65
C GLY A 86 24.95 27.89 9.77
N ASP A 87 25.90 28.32 8.93
CA ASP A 87 27.20 27.72 8.48
C ASP A 87 28.14 26.97 9.48
N GLY A 88 27.69 26.44 10.62
CA GLY A 88 28.46 25.58 11.51
C GLY A 88 29.60 26.24 12.29
N VAL A 89 29.91 27.52 12.05
CA VAL A 89 31.11 28.18 12.61
C VAL A 89 30.95 28.65 14.07
N ALA A 90 29.72 28.73 14.61
CA ALA A 90 29.47 28.90 16.05
C ALA A 90 28.00 28.58 16.36
N PRO A 91 27.65 27.99 17.52
CA PRO A 91 26.26 27.77 17.89
C PRO A 91 25.53 29.12 17.91
N PRO A 92 24.63 29.38 16.94
CA PRO A 92 23.97 30.65 16.89
C PRO A 92 23.02 30.72 18.09
N LEU A 93 23.07 31.83 18.84
CA LEU A 93 22.02 32.20 19.80
C LEU A 93 20.62 32.32 19.16
N ASN A 94 20.53 32.22 17.84
CA ASN A 94 19.30 32.25 17.07
C ASN A 94 18.93 30.83 16.69
N SER A 95 17.82 30.32 17.24
CA SER A 95 17.19 29.08 16.80
C SER A 95 17.05 29.06 15.27
N PRO A 96 17.22 27.88 14.63
CA PRO A 96 17.05 27.75 13.18
C PRO A 96 15.72 28.36 12.73
N ARG A 97 15.73 28.99 11.55
CA ARG A 97 14.58 29.74 11.03
C ARG A 97 14.12 29.15 9.71
N LEU A 98 12.82 28.92 9.60
CA LEU A 98 12.19 28.56 8.34
C LEU A 98 12.08 29.80 7.43
N HIS A 99 12.58 29.69 6.20
CA HIS A 99 12.52 30.76 5.20
C HIS A 99 11.09 30.93 4.63
N ALA A 100 10.26 31.70 5.33
CA ALA A 100 8.84 31.92 4.97
C ALA A 100 8.60 32.80 3.73
N SER A 101 9.64 33.42 3.14
CA SER A 101 9.50 34.36 2.01
C SER A 101 8.97 33.67 0.74
N HIS A 102 9.39 32.44 0.49
CA HIS A 102 8.92 31.65 -0.64
C HIS A 102 7.44 31.27 -0.47
N LEU A 103 7.09 30.72 0.70
CA LEU A 103 5.71 30.36 1.05
C LEU A 103 4.74 31.54 0.93
N THR A 104 5.09 32.68 1.52
CA THR A 104 4.27 33.91 1.44
C THR A 104 4.13 34.44 0.02
N THR A 105 5.18 34.33 -0.80
CA THR A 105 5.13 34.70 -2.22
C THR A 105 4.14 33.81 -2.99
N TYR A 106 4.22 32.49 -2.83
CA TYR A 106 3.31 31.54 -3.49
C TYR A 106 1.85 31.75 -3.06
N LEU A 107 1.61 31.91 -1.76
CA LEU A 107 0.28 32.22 -1.22
C LEU A 107 -0.30 33.53 -1.77
N SER A 108 0.55 34.55 -1.96
CA SER A 108 0.12 35.82 -2.55
C SER A 108 -0.21 35.71 -4.04
N LEU A 109 0.59 34.96 -4.81
CA LEU A 109 0.46 34.84 -6.25
C LEU A 109 -0.62 33.85 -6.69
N SER A 110 -0.92 32.83 -5.86
CA SER A 110 -2.04 31.89 -6.08
C SER A 110 -3.43 32.52 -5.93
N ARG A 111 -3.53 33.69 -5.28
CA ARG A 111 -4.74 34.50 -5.11
C ARG A 111 -5.91 33.74 -4.48
N LYS A 112 -6.82 33.18 -5.29
CA LYS A 112 -8.01 32.43 -4.85
C LYS A 112 -8.04 31.01 -5.44
N SER A 113 -6.99 30.62 -6.15
CA SER A 113 -6.89 29.28 -6.71
C SER A 113 -6.82 28.23 -5.60
N PRO A 114 -7.31 27.01 -5.86
CA PRO A 114 -7.11 25.88 -4.97
C PRO A 114 -5.61 25.61 -4.76
N LEU A 115 -5.22 25.17 -3.56
CA LEU A 115 -3.84 24.94 -3.18
C LEU A 115 -3.57 23.44 -3.04
N ASP A 116 -2.41 23.02 -3.52
CA ASP A 116 -1.85 21.70 -3.28
C ASP A 116 -0.61 21.89 -2.42
N ILE A 117 -0.60 21.27 -1.26
CA ILE A 117 0.38 21.54 -0.21
C ILE A 117 1.15 20.25 0.07
N LEU A 118 2.46 20.31 -0.05
CA LEU A 118 3.39 19.29 0.39
C LEU A 118 4.26 19.87 1.51
N ILE A 119 4.26 19.23 2.67
CA ILE A 119 5.23 19.49 3.73
C ILE A 119 6.06 18.23 3.88
N ASP A 120 7.29 18.27 3.37
CA ASP A 120 8.25 17.18 3.46
C ASP A 120 9.30 17.51 4.52
N ALA A 121 8.99 17.11 5.76
CA ALA A 121 9.86 17.30 6.91
C ALA A 121 10.80 16.11 7.12
N ARG A 122 10.99 15.25 6.10
CA ARG A 122 11.95 14.16 6.16
C ARG A 122 13.38 14.68 6.03
N ASP A 123 14.30 13.95 6.64
CA ASP A 123 15.73 14.15 6.59
C ASP A 123 16.37 13.03 5.76
N GLN A 124 17.24 13.42 4.83
CA GLN A 124 17.95 12.47 3.97
C GLN A 124 19.00 11.68 4.77
N ASP A 125 19.50 12.28 5.85
CA ASP A 125 20.50 11.69 6.74
C ASP A 125 19.86 11.04 7.98
N TRP A 126 18.56 10.72 7.92
CA TRP A 126 17.82 10.18 9.06
C TRP A 126 18.32 8.78 9.44
N ASP A 127 18.63 8.60 10.73
CA ASP A 127 19.21 7.38 11.30
C ASP A 127 18.18 6.52 12.07
N PHE A 128 16.88 6.72 11.79
CA PHE A 128 15.75 6.12 12.52
C PHE A 128 15.62 6.53 13.99
N SER A 129 16.44 7.46 14.48
CA SER A 129 16.28 8.00 15.83
C SER A 129 15.19 9.07 15.87
N GLU A 130 14.46 9.09 16.99
CA GLU A 130 13.44 10.11 17.26
C GLU A 130 13.78 10.81 18.59
N PRO A 131 14.09 12.11 18.59
CA PRO A 131 14.51 12.83 19.80
C PRO A 131 13.50 12.77 20.95
N GLU A 132 12.21 12.59 20.64
CA GLU A 132 11.12 12.44 21.61
C GLU A 132 11.01 11.03 22.22
N ILE A 133 11.71 10.03 21.69
CA ILE A 133 11.72 8.66 22.19
C ILE A 133 13.07 8.43 22.90
N PRO A 134 13.10 8.25 24.23
CA PRO A 134 14.34 7.98 24.94
C PRO A 134 15.05 6.75 24.37
N SER A 135 16.29 6.91 23.91
CA SER A 135 17.11 5.80 23.45
C SER A 135 17.78 5.10 24.63
N ASP A 136 17.61 3.78 24.73
CA ASP A 136 18.34 2.97 25.71
C ASP A 136 19.87 2.98 25.46
N TYR A 137 20.29 3.34 24.24
CA TYR A 137 21.69 3.36 23.83
C TYR A 137 22.41 4.68 24.13
N GLY A 138 21.71 5.69 24.69
CA GLY A 138 22.31 6.96 25.12
C GLY A 138 22.93 7.80 24.00
N CYS A 139 22.61 7.51 22.74
CA CYS A 139 23.13 8.19 21.56
C CYS A 139 22.13 9.23 21.04
N ASP A 140 21.64 10.12 21.92
CA ASP A 140 20.64 11.15 21.58
C ASP A 140 21.31 12.42 21.00
N THR A 141 22.25 12.26 20.07
CA THR A 141 22.93 13.41 19.45
C THR A 141 22.25 13.87 18.16
N TYR A 142 21.37 13.07 17.58
CA TYR A 142 20.66 13.44 16.36
C TYR A 142 19.61 14.52 16.67
N ALA A 143 19.64 15.58 15.86
CA ALA A 143 18.68 16.67 15.92
C ALA A 143 18.17 16.92 14.50
N PRO A 144 16.91 16.58 14.19
CA PRO A 144 16.40 16.70 12.84
C PRO A 144 16.39 18.17 12.41
N PRO A 145 16.77 18.50 11.17
CA PRO A 145 16.77 19.87 10.67
C PRO A 145 15.36 20.48 10.71
N PHE A 146 14.33 19.66 10.50
CA PHE A 146 12.93 20.09 10.53
C PHE A 146 12.28 19.89 11.93
N SER A 147 12.47 20.87 12.81
CA SER A 147 11.88 20.84 14.16
C SER A 147 10.35 21.02 14.21
N PRO A 148 9.69 20.66 15.34
CA PRO A 148 8.27 20.94 15.55
C PRO A 148 7.90 22.44 15.48
N SER A 149 8.84 23.33 15.83
CA SER A 149 8.64 24.78 15.73
C SER A 149 8.55 25.25 14.27
N HIS A 150 9.32 24.64 13.37
CA HIS A 150 9.26 24.91 11.93
C HIS A 150 7.91 24.47 11.37
N MET A 151 7.41 23.29 11.78
CA MET A 151 6.07 22.84 11.43
C MET A 151 5.00 23.84 11.90
N GLY A 152 5.09 24.30 13.15
CA GLY A 152 4.16 25.29 13.69
C GLY A 152 4.10 26.57 12.86
N LEU A 153 5.27 27.10 12.47
CA LEU A 153 5.34 28.27 11.61
C LEU A 153 4.75 28.01 10.22
N ALA A 154 5.09 26.89 9.57
CA ALA A 154 4.56 26.52 8.25
C ALA A 154 3.02 26.45 8.27
N ILE A 155 2.46 25.71 9.22
CA ILE A 155 1.01 25.55 9.37
C ILE A 155 0.34 26.90 9.68
N SER A 156 0.92 27.73 10.54
CA SER A 156 0.35 29.05 10.86
C SER A 156 0.21 29.97 9.63
N LEU A 157 1.12 29.85 8.65
CA LEU A 157 1.07 30.60 7.40
C LEU A 157 0.04 30.03 6.42
N LEU A 158 -0.20 28.72 6.44
CA LEU A 158 -1.13 28.01 5.56
C LEU A 158 -2.59 28.10 6.03
N LEU A 159 -2.83 28.09 7.34
CA LEU A 159 -4.18 28.02 7.94
C LEU A 159 -5.16 29.11 7.50
N PRO A 160 -4.75 30.38 7.29
CA PRO A 160 -5.65 31.41 6.74
C PRO A 160 -6.24 31.05 5.36
N HIS A 161 -5.68 30.04 4.69
CA HIS A 161 -6.05 29.58 3.38
C HIS A 161 -6.76 28.21 3.38
N ILE A 162 -7.15 27.66 4.53
CA ILE A 162 -7.78 26.33 4.65
C ILE A 162 -8.99 26.11 3.73
N ALA A 163 -9.77 27.16 3.48
CA ALA A 163 -10.96 27.11 2.62
C ALA A 163 -10.67 26.75 1.15
N ARG A 164 -9.40 26.87 0.71
CA ARG A 164 -8.98 26.56 -0.65
C ARG A 164 -7.95 25.42 -0.72
N TRP A 165 -7.68 24.72 0.38
CA TRP A 165 -6.83 23.53 0.32
C TRP A 165 -7.54 22.46 -0.51
N ARG A 166 -6.90 22.00 -1.58
CA ARG A 166 -7.37 20.93 -2.45
C ARG A 166 -6.67 19.62 -2.12
N SER A 167 -5.37 19.66 -1.96
CA SER A 167 -4.55 18.52 -1.54
C SER A 167 -3.62 18.95 -0.41
N MET A 168 -3.44 18.09 0.59
CA MET A 168 -2.46 18.29 1.65
C MET A 168 -1.74 16.98 1.97
N THR A 169 -0.42 16.99 1.82
CA THR A 169 0.47 15.89 2.17
C THR A 169 1.47 16.38 3.22
N ILE A 170 1.57 15.67 4.34
CA ILE A 170 2.58 15.90 5.37
C ILE A 170 3.38 14.61 5.55
N LEU A 171 4.69 14.68 5.31
CA LEU A 171 5.65 13.60 5.50
C LEU A 171 6.59 14.01 6.63
N THR A 172 6.72 13.19 7.67
CA THR A 172 7.64 13.43 8.79
C THR A 172 8.34 12.14 9.17
N ASP A 173 9.60 12.20 9.54
CA ASP A 173 10.30 11.03 10.06
C ASP A 173 9.90 10.74 11.52
N SER A 174 9.81 11.80 12.33
CA SER A 174 9.43 11.74 13.74
C SER A 174 7.97 12.17 13.98
N TRP A 175 7.43 11.86 15.16
CA TRP A 175 6.04 12.17 15.49
C TRP A 175 5.82 13.64 15.89
N ALA A 176 6.79 14.27 16.56
CA ALA A 176 6.60 15.58 17.18
C ALA A 176 6.22 16.69 16.18
N PRO A 177 6.84 16.81 14.98
CA PRO A 177 6.37 17.75 13.96
C PRO A 177 4.94 17.43 13.51
N MET A 178 4.62 16.16 13.22
CA MET A 178 3.27 15.74 12.82
C MET A 178 2.24 16.15 13.88
N TYR A 179 2.50 15.84 15.15
CA TYR A 179 1.64 16.18 16.27
C TYR A 179 1.35 17.68 16.38
N VAL A 180 2.36 18.54 16.19
CA VAL A 180 2.18 20.00 16.14
C VAL A 180 1.26 20.41 14.99
N ALA A 181 1.44 19.84 13.79
CA ALA A 181 0.57 20.14 12.66
C ALA A 181 -0.89 19.80 12.97
N LEU A 182 -1.13 18.57 13.44
CA LEU A 182 -2.46 18.09 13.80
C LEU A 182 -3.15 18.99 14.82
N ARG A 183 -2.45 19.36 15.89
CA ARG A 183 -2.98 20.26 16.94
C ARG A 183 -3.34 21.64 16.43
N LEU A 184 -2.60 22.19 15.48
CA LEU A 184 -2.87 23.51 14.91
C LEU A 184 -4.00 23.49 13.87
N ILE A 185 -4.09 22.40 13.09
CA ILE A 185 -5.15 22.25 12.08
C ILE A 185 -6.50 21.96 12.75
N GLN A 186 -6.52 21.20 13.83
CA GLN A 186 -7.75 20.71 14.45
C GLN A 186 -8.80 21.81 14.79
N PRO A 187 -8.45 22.93 15.44
CA PRO A 187 -9.42 23.99 15.73
C PRO A 187 -9.95 24.66 14.46
N ALA A 188 -9.09 24.87 13.47
CA ALA A 188 -9.49 25.55 12.23
C ALA A 188 -10.41 24.67 11.38
N ILE A 189 -10.07 23.38 11.25
CA ILE A 189 -10.86 22.44 10.44
C ILE A 189 -12.23 22.20 11.08
N THR A 190 -12.32 22.08 12.40
CA THR A 190 -13.62 21.91 13.08
C THR A 190 -14.47 23.18 13.06
N ALA A 191 -13.84 24.37 13.07
CA ALA A 191 -14.56 25.63 13.04
C ALA A 191 -15.06 26.04 11.65
N VAL A 192 -14.24 25.88 10.61
CA VAL A 192 -14.50 26.40 9.25
C VAL A 192 -14.67 25.30 8.21
N GLY A 193 -14.20 24.09 8.49
CA GLY A 193 -14.09 23.02 7.51
C GLY A 193 -12.93 23.23 6.54
N ALA A 194 -12.73 22.24 5.67
CA ALA A 194 -11.85 22.32 4.51
C ALA A 194 -12.68 21.98 3.25
N PRO A 195 -13.52 22.92 2.77
CA PRO A 195 -14.55 22.65 1.78
C PRO A 195 -14.03 22.26 0.39
N ALA A 196 -12.77 22.60 0.08
CA ALA A 196 -12.13 22.27 -1.18
C ALA A 196 -11.25 21.01 -1.09
N LEU A 197 -11.07 20.42 0.11
CA LEU A 197 -10.08 19.36 0.33
C LEU A 197 -10.58 18.05 -0.30
N GLU A 198 -9.83 17.57 -1.28
CA GLU A 198 -10.08 16.37 -2.07
C GLU A 198 -9.10 15.25 -1.70
N SER A 199 -7.86 15.58 -1.32
CA SER A 199 -6.85 14.62 -0.90
C SER A 199 -6.17 15.04 0.41
N LEU A 200 -6.00 14.09 1.33
CA LEU A 200 -5.27 14.27 2.58
C LEU A 200 -4.36 13.07 2.83
N ALA A 201 -3.05 13.29 2.89
CA ALA A 201 -2.06 12.28 3.22
C ALA A 201 -1.23 12.72 4.42
N LEU A 202 -1.24 11.91 5.49
CA LEU A 202 -0.50 12.16 6.72
C LEU A 202 0.36 10.92 6.99
N MET A 203 1.68 11.08 6.92
CA MET A 203 2.62 9.96 6.97
C MET A 203 3.74 10.25 7.97
N ARG A 204 3.83 9.42 9.01
CA ARG A 204 5.05 9.22 9.78
C ARG A 204 5.86 8.15 9.06
N CYS A 205 6.96 8.55 8.44
CA CYS A 205 7.80 7.72 7.57
C CYS A 205 8.71 6.75 8.33
N ASN A 206 8.56 6.67 9.66
CA ASN A 206 9.11 5.60 10.47
C ASN A 206 8.18 4.39 10.52
N ASP A 207 8.38 3.39 9.66
CA ASP A 207 7.57 2.17 9.73
C ASP A 207 7.91 1.30 10.94
N PHE A 208 9.12 1.40 11.51
CA PHE A 208 9.55 0.56 12.63
C PHE A 208 8.67 0.76 13.87
N VAL A 209 8.15 1.98 14.07
CA VAL A 209 7.29 2.31 15.21
C VAL A 209 6.01 1.49 15.19
N SER A 210 5.54 1.13 13.99
CA SER A 210 4.28 0.41 13.85
C SER A 210 4.33 -0.98 14.47
N TYR A 211 5.52 -1.59 14.55
CA TYR A 211 5.74 -2.90 15.18
C TYR A 211 5.78 -2.82 16.70
N SER A 212 5.87 -1.62 17.27
CA SER A 212 5.75 -1.45 18.71
C SER A 212 4.32 -1.78 19.17
N PRO A 213 4.15 -2.52 20.29
CA PRO A 213 2.85 -2.76 20.88
C PRO A 213 2.24 -1.48 21.47
N THR A 214 3.07 -0.49 21.80
CA THR A 214 2.64 0.77 22.42
C THR A 214 3.08 1.97 21.62
N PHE A 215 2.22 2.96 21.53
CA PHE A 215 2.52 4.19 20.84
C PHE A 215 3.61 4.98 21.56
N ARG A 216 4.61 5.44 20.79
CA ARG A 216 5.68 6.32 21.26
C ARG A 216 5.76 7.56 20.37
N PRO A 217 5.93 8.75 20.95
CA PRO A 217 6.05 9.04 22.39
C PRO A 217 4.69 8.97 23.13
N SER A 218 4.68 8.47 24.36
CA SER A 218 3.45 8.09 25.08
C SER A 218 2.59 9.29 25.52
N ASP A 219 3.21 10.45 25.74
CA ASP A 219 2.55 11.71 26.10
C ASP A 219 1.83 12.37 24.91
N MET A 220 2.13 11.95 23.68
CA MET A 220 1.49 12.41 22.45
C MET A 220 0.60 11.33 21.81
N ARG A 221 0.17 10.35 22.61
CA ARG A 221 -0.67 9.22 22.18
C ARG A 221 -2.12 9.60 21.93
N ASP A 222 -2.62 10.66 22.55
CA ASP A 222 -4.03 11.04 22.39
C ASP A 222 -4.24 11.67 21.00
N PRO A 223 -5.35 11.31 20.30
CA PRO A 223 -5.60 11.78 18.96
C PRO A 223 -5.78 13.30 18.93
N ALA A 224 -4.83 13.99 18.29
CA ALA A 224 -4.84 15.43 18.15
C ALA A 224 -5.74 15.95 17.02
N PHE A 225 -6.29 15.05 16.19
CA PHE A 225 -6.95 15.39 14.94
C PHE A 225 -8.31 14.71 14.76
N LEU A 226 -9.23 15.44 14.14
CA LEU A 226 -10.62 15.12 13.84
C LEU A 226 -11.46 14.70 15.05
N HIS A 227 -11.15 15.19 16.24
CA HIS A 227 -11.97 14.97 17.44
C HIS A 227 -13.19 15.92 17.44
N LEU A 228 -14.40 15.36 17.30
CA LEU A 228 -15.66 16.11 17.43
C LEU A 228 -16.07 16.13 18.91
N SER A 229 -16.20 17.32 19.51
CA SER A 229 -16.72 17.43 20.87
C SER A 229 -18.20 17.04 20.92
N GLU A 230 -18.58 16.14 21.83
CA GLU A 230 -19.95 15.65 22.03
C GLU A 230 -20.97 16.77 22.32
N THR A 231 -20.50 17.94 22.75
CA THR A 231 -21.36 19.05 23.23
C THR A 231 -21.85 19.97 22.12
N SER A 232 -21.23 19.95 20.94
CA SER A 232 -21.62 20.76 19.80
C SER A 232 -22.43 19.92 18.82
N SER A 233 -23.56 20.43 18.34
CA SER A 233 -24.24 19.87 17.17
C SER A 233 -23.21 19.64 16.07
N PRO A 234 -23.09 18.42 15.51
CA PRO A 234 -22.00 18.09 14.60
C PRO A 234 -22.01 19.11 13.45
N PRO A 235 -20.89 19.84 13.23
CA PRO A 235 -20.82 20.79 12.13
C PRO A 235 -21.11 20.04 10.84
N GLN A 236 -22.10 20.53 10.10
CA GLN A 236 -22.48 19.90 8.85
C GLN A 236 -21.31 20.01 7.87
N ASN A 237 -20.76 18.85 7.54
CA ASN A 237 -19.88 18.64 6.39
C ASN A 237 -18.51 19.36 6.47
N ILE A 238 -17.66 18.92 7.39
CA ILE A 238 -16.29 19.44 7.58
C ILE A 238 -15.42 19.21 6.33
N LEU A 239 -15.52 18.02 5.72
CA LEU A 239 -14.69 17.56 4.62
C LEU A 239 -15.57 17.10 3.44
N PRO A 240 -16.31 18.02 2.81
CA PRO A 240 -17.33 17.65 1.82
C PRO A 240 -16.77 16.94 0.61
N ARG A 241 -15.57 17.31 0.17
CA ARG A 241 -15.01 16.85 -1.10
C ARG A 241 -13.94 15.79 -0.95
N LEU A 242 -13.68 15.31 0.25
CA LEU A 242 -12.59 14.36 0.49
C LEU A 242 -12.84 13.06 -0.26
N ARG A 243 -11.89 12.68 -1.11
CA ARG A 243 -11.90 11.47 -1.95
C ARG A 243 -10.75 10.54 -1.63
N HIS A 244 -9.60 11.09 -1.25
CA HIS A 244 -8.40 10.30 -0.97
C HIS A 244 -7.93 10.61 0.46
N LEU A 245 -7.77 9.56 1.27
CA LEU A 245 -7.28 9.65 2.63
C LEU A 245 -6.19 8.60 2.86
N THR A 246 -5.00 9.06 3.21
CA THR A 246 -3.87 8.21 3.61
C THR A 246 -3.44 8.58 5.02
N LEU A 247 -3.46 7.59 5.92
CA LEU A 247 -2.98 7.70 7.29
C LEU A 247 -1.94 6.61 7.52
N ARG A 248 -0.64 6.98 7.54
CA ARG A 248 0.47 6.05 7.78
C ARG A 248 1.18 6.39 9.08
N GLY A 249 1.04 5.55 10.10
CA GLY A 249 1.59 5.84 11.43
C GLY A 249 0.97 7.07 12.13
N VAL A 250 -0.14 7.58 11.59
CA VAL A 250 -0.85 8.76 12.11
C VAL A 250 -2.24 8.36 12.57
N HIS A 251 -2.44 8.28 13.88
CA HIS A 251 -3.72 7.95 14.47
C HIS A 251 -4.62 9.19 14.61
N VAL A 252 -5.93 8.97 14.51
CA VAL A 252 -6.97 9.99 14.66
C VAL A 252 -8.06 9.48 15.59
N HIS A 253 -9.05 10.31 15.91
CA HIS A 253 -10.24 9.84 16.61
C HIS A 253 -11.15 9.04 15.67
N TRP A 254 -10.98 7.71 15.61
CA TRP A 254 -11.60 6.83 14.62
C TRP A 254 -13.13 6.96 14.48
N ALA A 255 -13.86 6.99 15.60
CA ALA A 255 -15.33 7.16 15.57
C ALA A 255 -15.77 8.52 14.98
N SER A 256 -14.98 9.58 15.23
CA SER A 256 -15.25 10.91 14.70
C SER A 256 -14.92 10.96 13.21
N LEU A 257 -13.82 10.33 12.79
CA LEU A 257 -13.47 10.20 11.37
C LEU A 257 -14.60 9.51 10.59
N ALA A 258 -15.09 8.36 11.07
CA ALA A 258 -16.20 7.65 10.43
C ALA A 258 -17.45 8.54 10.31
N THR A 259 -17.78 9.30 11.35
CA THR A 259 -18.89 10.28 11.33
C THR A 259 -18.65 11.39 10.31
N ILE A 260 -17.43 11.90 10.17
CA ILE A 260 -17.11 12.94 9.18
C ILE A 260 -17.28 12.38 7.75
N LEU A 261 -16.73 11.19 7.50
CA LEU A 261 -16.75 10.56 6.18
C LEU A 261 -18.17 10.18 5.74
N SER A 262 -19.07 9.82 6.66
CA SER A 262 -20.46 9.50 6.31
C SER A 262 -21.23 10.70 5.75
N HIS A 263 -20.73 11.93 5.97
CA HIS A 263 -21.33 13.17 5.47
C HIS A 263 -20.62 13.74 4.24
N SER A 264 -19.45 13.21 3.88
CA SER A 264 -18.70 13.63 2.70
C SER A 264 -19.45 13.26 1.40
N GLN A 265 -19.50 14.17 0.43
CA GLN A 265 -20.15 14.00 -0.86
C GLN A 265 -19.24 14.52 -1.99
N PRO A 266 -18.70 13.63 -2.85
CA PRO A 266 -19.30 12.36 -3.26
C PRO A 266 -19.07 11.17 -2.31
N GLY A 267 -18.14 11.27 -1.36
CA GLY A 267 -17.70 10.17 -0.51
C GLY A 267 -16.25 9.79 -0.83
N LEU A 268 -15.67 8.91 -0.02
CA LEU A 268 -14.26 8.52 -0.13
C LEU A 268 -14.09 7.45 -1.24
N ASP A 269 -13.12 7.69 -2.14
CA ASP A 269 -12.76 6.79 -3.24
C ASP A 269 -11.56 5.90 -2.86
N THR A 270 -10.60 6.44 -2.10
CA THR A 270 -9.38 5.75 -1.65
C THR A 270 -9.18 5.92 -0.15
N LEU A 271 -8.96 4.81 0.56
CA LEU A 271 -8.61 4.77 1.97
C LEU A 271 -7.35 3.93 2.16
N ASP A 272 -6.31 4.55 2.72
CA ASP A 272 -5.07 3.88 3.08
C ASP A 272 -4.81 4.06 4.58
N LEU A 273 -4.78 2.94 5.29
CA LEU A 273 -4.46 2.83 6.70
C LEU A 273 -3.24 1.93 6.85
N SER A 274 -2.11 2.51 7.18
CA SER A 274 -0.82 1.81 7.22
C SER A 274 -0.01 2.13 8.46
N SER A 275 0.85 1.20 8.88
CA SER A 275 1.88 1.41 9.91
C SER A 275 1.40 1.95 11.27
N HIS A 276 0.23 1.51 11.79
CA HIS A 276 -0.23 1.90 13.13
C HIS A 276 0.26 0.95 14.24
N CYS A 277 0.75 1.53 15.35
CA CYS A 277 1.03 0.79 16.58
C CYS A 277 -0.27 0.15 17.12
N LEU A 278 -0.17 -1.01 17.76
CA LEU A 278 -1.35 -1.80 18.18
C LEU A 278 -2.35 -1.02 19.05
N ASP A 279 -1.87 -0.20 19.97
CA ASP A 279 -2.68 0.48 20.99
C ASP A 279 -3.38 1.78 20.51
N VAL A 280 -3.10 2.24 19.29
CA VAL A 280 -3.76 3.37 18.62
C VAL A 280 -4.56 2.97 17.38
N ARG A 281 -4.58 1.69 17.03
CA ARG A 281 -5.47 1.13 15.99
C ARG A 281 -6.95 1.28 16.37
N PRO A 282 -7.86 1.34 15.39
CA PRO A 282 -9.29 1.35 15.66
C PRO A 282 -9.71 0.04 16.34
N THR A 283 -10.70 0.12 17.23
CA THR A 283 -11.42 -1.08 17.68
C THR A 283 -12.21 -1.71 16.52
N VAL A 284 -12.60 -2.99 16.67
CA VAL A 284 -13.44 -3.69 15.68
C VAL A 284 -14.71 -2.89 15.30
N PRO A 285 -15.51 -2.36 16.25
CA PRO A 285 -16.69 -1.55 15.90
C PRO A 285 -16.33 -0.24 15.21
N GLU A 286 -15.24 0.43 15.60
CA GLU A 286 -14.80 1.68 14.96
C GLU A 286 -14.34 1.45 13.53
N PHE A 287 -13.56 0.38 13.29
CA PHE A 287 -13.09 0.02 11.96
C PHE A 287 -14.26 -0.38 11.06
N HIS A 288 -15.20 -1.18 11.58
CA HIS A 288 -16.43 -1.53 10.85
C HIS A 288 -17.27 -0.30 10.51
N HIS A 289 -17.44 0.63 11.46
CA HIS A 289 -18.16 1.88 11.25
C HIS A 289 -17.48 2.75 10.20
N LEU A 290 -16.14 2.83 10.23
CA LEU A 290 -15.33 3.54 9.25
C LEU A 290 -15.54 2.99 7.83
N LEU A 291 -15.48 1.67 7.65
CA LEU A 291 -15.73 1.02 6.36
C LEU A 291 -17.18 1.26 5.89
N SER A 292 -18.16 1.14 6.81
CA SER A 292 -19.57 1.37 6.51
C SER A 292 -19.88 2.82 6.13
N ALA A 293 -19.07 3.78 6.58
CA ALA A 293 -19.20 5.19 6.20
C ALA A 293 -18.73 5.47 4.76
N CYS A 294 -18.05 4.52 4.11
CA CYS A 294 -17.42 4.68 2.80
C CYS A 294 -17.98 3.69 1.74
N PRO A 295 -19.29 3.68 1.44
CA PRO A 295 -19.87 2.69 0.51
C PRO A 295 -19.43 2.83 -0.95
N LYS A 296 -18.80 3.96 -1.31
CA LYS A 296 -18.24 4.23 -2.64
C LYS A 296 -16.75 3.92 -2.75
N LEU A 297 -16.14 3.38 -1.70
CA LEU A 297 -14.71 3.09 -1.66
C LEU A 297 -14.33 2.17 -2.83
N THR A 298 -13.33 2.60 -3.57
CA THR A 298 -12.87 1.92 -4.78
C THR A 298 -11.53 1.22 -4.56
N LYS A 299 -10.67 1.81 -3.73
CA LYS A 299 -9.38 1.26 -3.29
C LYS A 299 -9.26 1.29 -1.77
N LEU A 300 -8.87 0.16 -1.18
CA LEU A 300 -8.62 0.00 0.25
C LEU A 300 -7.22 -0.58 0.46
N VAL A 301 -6.40 0.12 1.25
CA VAL A 301 -5.09 -0.36 1.71
C VAL A 301 -5.13 -0.47 3.22
N VAL A 302 -4.83 -1.67 3.73
CA VAL A 302 -4.70 -1.93 5.17
C VAL A 302 -3.40 -2.67 5.39
N ASN A 303 -2.39 -2.01 5.94
CA ASN A 303 -1.09 -2.62 6.23
C ASN A 303 -0.72 -2.41 7.72
N GLY A 304 -0.83 -3.47 8.52
CA GLY A 304 -0.55 -3.38 9.97
C GLY A 304 -1.38 -2.32 10.70
N SER A 305 -2.62 -2.12 10.25
CA SER A 305 -3.54 -1.08 10.74
C SER A 305 -4.99 -1.56 10.79
N GLY A 306 -5.19 -2.88 10.82
CA GLY A 306 -6.50 -3.47 10.99
C GLY A 306 -7.11 -3.12 12.35
N ALA A 307 -8.31 -3.63 12.59
CA ALA A 307 -8.92 -3.55 13.92
C ALA A 307 -8.02 -4.22 14.96
N ARG A 308 -7.79 -3.58 16.11
CA ARG A 308 -7.07 -4.23 17.21
C ARG A 308 -7.89 -5.39 17.75
N ASP A 309 -7.25 -6.54 17.88
CA ASP A 309 -7.82 -7.67 18.62
C ASP A 309 -7.95 -7.26 20.10
N ARG A 310 -9.10 -7.58 20.69
CA ARG A 310 -9.38 -7.22 22.08
C ARG A 310 -8.48 -8.05 22.98
N ASP A 311 -7.75 -7.40 23.88
CA ASP A 311 -6.79 -7.98 24.82
C ASP A 311 -7.13 -9.44 25.16
N GLU A 312 -6.27 -10.37 24.75
CA GLU A 312 -6.36 -11.83 24.97
C GLU A 312 -6.50 -12.24 26.45
N VAL A 313 -6.46 -11.26 27.35
CA VAL A 313 -6.33 -11.41 28.80
C VAL A 313 -7.67 -11.74 29.48
N SER A 314 -8.82 -11.54 28.82
CA SER A 314 -10.14 -11.84 29.43
C SER A 314 -10.70 -13.20 29.00
N ASN A 315 -10.17 -14.27 29.60
CA ASN A 315 -10.80 -15.59 29.79
C ASN A 315 -11.80 -16.06 28.71
N GLY A 316 -11.29 -16.48 27.55
CA GLY A 316 -11.92 -17.49 26.68
C GLY A 316 -13.17 -17.09 25.87
N ASP A 317 -13.89 -16.04 26.25
CA ASP A 317 -15.04 -15.55 25.51
C ASP A 317 -14.58 -14.49 24.49
N PHE A 318 -13.96 -14.95 23.41
CA PHE A 318 -13.77 -14.13 22.21
C PHE A 318 -15.15 -13.62 21.77
N ILE A 319 -15.46 -12.36 22.09
CA ILE A 319 -16.68 -11.71 21.61
C ILE A 319 -16.65 -11.81 20.10
N HIS A 320 -17.49 -12.71 19.59
CA HIS A 320 -17.45 -13.09 18.21
C HIS A 320 -17.76 -11.86 17.32
N SER A 321 -16.84 -11.58 16.41
CA SER A 321 -17.08 -10.78 15.19
C SER A 321 -18.40 -11.15 14.50
N LYS A 322 -18.87 -12.40 14.71
CA LYS A 322 -20.17 -12.95 14.24
C LYS A 322 -21.40 -12.09 14.49
N SER A 323 -21.36 -11.11 15.41
CA SER A 323 -22.51 -10.20 15.61
C SER A 323 -22.58 -9.06 14.59
N LEU A 324 -21.44 -8.65 14.02
CA LEU A 324 -21.39 -7.58 13.04
C LEU A 324 -21.60 -8.16 11.64
N GLN A 325 -22.54 -7.56 10.90
CA GLN A 325 -22.67 -7.84 9.47
C GLN A 325 -21.48 -7.22 8.74
N PRO A 326 -20.85 -7.89 7.78
CA PRO A 326 -19.77 -7.30 6.99
C PRO A 326 -20.17 -5.95 6.38
N ALA A 327 -19.23 -5.00 6.31
CA ALA A 327 -19.47 -3.68 5.75
C ALA A 327 -19.63 -3.77 4.23
N PRO A 328 -20.74 -3.28 3.65
CA PRO A 328 -20.97 -3.37 2.20
C PRO A 328 -20.09 -2.38 1.44
N LEU A 329 -19.16 -2.90 0.64
CA LEU A 329 -18.25 -2.15 -0.21
C LEU A 329 -18.43 -2.54 -1.69
N PRO A 330 -19.60 -2.23 -2.29
CA PRO A 330 -19.98 -2.70 -3.63
C PRO A 330 -19.19 -2.07 -4.79
N ALA A 331 -18.37 -1.06 -4.50
CA ALA A 331 -17.52 -0.36 -5.46
C ALA A 331 -16.03 -0.74 -5.33
N LEU A 332 -15.66 -1.50 -4.30
CA LEU A 332 -14.27 -1.86 -4.03
C LEU A 332 -13.77 -2.80 -5.13
N HIS A 333 -12.70 -2.39 -5.80
CA HIS A 333 -12.07 -3.15 -6.88
C HIS A 333 -10.60 -3.46 -6.61
N ASP A 334 -9.92 -2.62 -5.82
CA ASP A 334 -8.52 -2.78 -5.44
C ASP A 334 -8.39 -2.90 -3.92
N LEU A 335 -7.84 -4.02 -3.46
CA LEU A 335 -7.61 -4.34 -2.05
C LEU A 335 -6.15 -4.72 -1.83
N THR A 336 -5.45 -3.95 -1.00
CA THR A 336 -4.13 -4.28 -0.48
C THR A 336 -4.23 -4.61 1.00
N LEU A 337 -3.76 -5.79 1.37
CA LEU A 337 -3.74 -6.28 2.74
C LEU A 337 -2.32 -6.70 3.13
N GLY A 338 -1.70 -5.92 4.01
CA GLY A 338 -0.47 -6.28 4.70
C GLY A 338 -0.80 -6.92 6.04
N TYR A 339 -0.27 -8.12 6.30
CA TYR A 339 -0.57 -8.89 7.51
C TYR A 339 0.67 -9.15 8.36
N ARG A 340 0.50 -9.03 9.68
CA ARG A 340 1.51 -9.43 10.69
C ARG A 340 1.16 -10.73 11.39
N SER A 341 -0.12 -11.08 11.33
CA SER A 341 -0.65 -12.34 11.82
C SER A 341 -1.82 -12.74 10.93
N VAL A 342 -2.08 -14.04 10.87
CA VAL A 342 -3.23 -14.58 10.12
C VAL A 342 -4.55 -14.10 10.71
N SER A 343 -4.64 -13.98 12.04
CA SER A 343 -5.85 -13.53 12.74
C SER A 343 -6.18 -12.09 12.41
N GLU A 344 -5.20 -11.18 12.38
CA GLU A 344 -5.43 -9.77 12.02
C GLU A 344 -5.99 -9.64 10.60
N ALA A 345 -5.36 -10.32 9.64
CA ALA A 345 -5.79 -10.30 8.25
C ALA A 345 -7.19 -10.88 8.08
N GLN A 346 -7.45 -12.03 8.72
CA GLN A 346 -8.76 -12.67 8.68
C GLN A 346 -9.83 -11.77 9.32
N ALA A 347 -9.54 -11.11 10.44
CA ALA A 347 -10.47 -10.19 11.09
C ALA A 347 -10.83 -9.01 10.17
N VAL A 348 -9.86 -8.46 9.44
CA VAL A 348 -10.15 -7.43 8.42
C VAL A 348 -11.06 -8.00 7.33
N LEU A 349 -10.73 -9.17 6.78
CA LEU A 349 -11.51 -9.79 5.72
C LEU A 349 -12.95 -10.15 6.14
N GLU A 350 -13.16 -10.61 7.38
CA GLU A 350 -14.49 -10.89 7.94
C GLU A 350 -15.39 -9.64 8.02
N LEU A 351 -14.80 -8.44 8.08
CA LEU A 351 -15.51 -7.17 8.15
C LEU A 351 -15.85 -6.58 6.77
N LEU A 352 -15.44 -7.22 5.67
CA LEU A 352 -15.61 -6.70 4.31
C LEU A 352 -16.62 -7.53 3.50
N ASP A 353 -17.61 -6.86 2.88
CA ASP A 353 -18.40 -7.41 1.77
C ASP A 353 -18.08 -6.66 0.48
N ALA A 354 -17.12 -7.19 -0.28
CA ALA A 354 -16.59 -6.57 -1.50
C ALA A 354 -16.66 -7.53 -2.70
N PRO A 355 -17.86 -7.84 -3.23
CA PRO A 355 -18.05 -8.86 -4.26
C PRO A 355 -17.45 -8.46 -5.62
N LYS A 356 -17.06 -7.19 -5.79
CA LYS A 356 -16.49 -6.65 -7.02
C LYS A 356 -14.97 -6.47 -7.00
N THR A 357 -14.28 -6.93 -5.95
CA THR A 357 -12.82 -6.89 -5.88
C THR A 357 -12.22 -7.64 -7.07
N ARG A 358 -11.36 -6.95 -7.83
CA ARG A 358 -10.68 -7.46 -9.03
C ARG A 358 -9.19 -7.60 -8.83
N MET A 359 -8.60 -6.73 -8.00
CA MET A 359 -7.19 -6.70 -7.66
C MET A 359 -7.04 -6.98 -6.18
N LEU A 360 -6.21 -7.96 -5.85
CA LEU A 360 -5.83 -8.30 -4.48
C LEU A 360 -4.32 -8.31 -4.39
N ARG A 361 -3.76 -7.46 -3.53
CA ARG A 361 -2.37 -7.52 -3.11
C ARG A 361 -2.31 -8.02 -1.67
N LEU A 362 -1.64 -9.13 -1.44
CA LEU A 362 -1.41 -9.69 -0.12
C LEU A 362 0.09 -9.64 0.18
N GLU A 363 0.45 -9.03 1.29
CA GLU A 363 1.85 -8.76 1.66
C GLU A 363 2.14 -9.23 3.07
N ASP A 364 3.21 -10.01 3.23
CA ASP A 364 3.79 -10.26 4.54
C ASP A 364 4.39 -8.96 5.07
N ALA A 365 3.77 -8.42 6.12
CA ALA A 365 4.14 -7.17 6.74
C ALA A 365 4.71 -7.39 8.14
N THR A 366 5.21 -8.59 8.44
CA THR A 366 5.98 -8.91 9.65
C THR A 366 7.24 -8.05 9.76
N HIS A 367 7.80 -7.94 10.97
CA HIS A 367 8.99 -7.11 11.14
C HIS A 367 10.17 -7.79 10.43
N PRO A 368 11.00 -7.08 9.66
CA PRO A 368 12.10 -7.71 8.91
C PRO A 368 13.13 -8.42 9.81
N GLY A 369 13.21 -8.02 11.08
CA GLY A 369 14.03 -8.67 12.11
C GLY A 369 13.32 -9.77 12.93
N GLU A 370 12.04 -10.06 12.68
CA GLU A 370 11.35 -11.19 13.32
C GLU A 370 11.88 -12.51 12.73
N LEU A 371 12.28 -13.42 13.62
CA LEU A 371 12.79 -14.75 13.21
C LEU A 371 11.67 -15.74 12.91
N GLU A 372 10.49 -15.52 13.50
CA GLU A 372 9.34 -16.41 13.31
C GLU A 372 8.63 -16.06 12.01
N GLU A 373 8.62 -17.03 11.09
CA GLU A 373 7.86 -16.91 9.85
C GLU A 373 6.37 -17.12 10.13
N VAL A 374 5.53 -16.21 9.64
CA VAL A 374 4.07 -16.34 9.75
C VAL A 374 3.56 -17.22 8.61
N ASP A 375 2.99 -18.38 8.96
CA ASP A 375 2.33 -19.26 7.98
C ASP A 375 0.98 -18.68 7.55
N ALA A 376 0.93 -18.15 6.32
CA ALA A 376 -0.27 -17.59 5.71
C ALA A 376 -1.28 -18.66 5.22
N GLY A 377 -1.03 -19.94 5.46
CA GLY A 377 -1.87 -21.04 4.97
C GLY A 377 -3.34 -20.92 5.41
N GLY A 378 -3.58 -20.51 6.65
CA GLY A 378 -4.95 -20.26 7.14
C GLY A 378 -5.66 -19.14 6.38
N LEU A 379 -4.93 -18.07 6.08
CA LEU A 379 -5.43 -16.89 5.36
C LEU A 379 -5.77 -17.22 3.90
N LEU A 380 -4.87 -17.91 3.20
CA LEU A 380 -5.10 -18.31 1.81
C LEU A 380 -6.25 -19.32 1.68
N THR A 381 -6.36 -20.25 2.64
CA THR A 381 -7.49 -21.17 2.71
C THR A 381 -8.81 -20.41 2.92
N TYR A 382 -8.82 -19.41 3.79
CA TYR A 382 -9.98 -18.55 4.01
C TYR A 382 -10.37 -17.79 2.74
N LEU A 383 -9.41 -17.15 2.06
CA LEU A 383 -9.66 -16.45 0.79
C LEU A 383 -10.25 -17.37 -0.27
N GLY A 384 -9.74 -18.61 -0.37
CA GLY A 384 -10.18 -19.56 -1.38
C GLY A 384 -11.52 -20.25 -1.09
N THR A 385 -11.87 -20.42 0.18
CA THR A 385 -13.07 -21.19 0.58
C THR A 385 -14.18 -20.33 1.19
N GLY A 386 -13.86 -19.13 1.67
CA GLY A 386 -14.73 -18.32 2.52
C GLY A 386 -14.97 -18.93 3.90
N GLN A 387 -14.30 -20.04 4.24
CA GLN A 387 -14.43 -20.71 5.52
C GLN A 387 -13.18 -20.46 6.34
N SER A 388 -13.36 -19.95 7.57
CA SER A 388 -12.24 -19.86 8.51
C SER A 388 -11.76 -21.29 8.77
N PRO A 389 -10.46 -21.57 8.64
CA PRO A 389 -9.93 -22.86 9.07
C PRO A 389 -10.39 -23.06 10.51
N THR A 390 -11.11 -24.15 10.75
CA THR A 390 -11.70 -24.44 12.07
C THR A 390 -10.60 -24.27 13.09
N ARG A 391 -10.70 -23.23 13.94
CA ARG A 391 -9.64 -22.79 14.85
C ARG A 391 -8.90 -24.00 15.39
N GLU A 392 -7.59 -24.03 15.21
CA GLU A 392 -6.76 -25.08 15.78
C GLU A 392 -7.12 -25.19 17.26
N ILE A 393 -7.68 -26.33 17.64
CA ILE A 393 -8.06 -26.55 19.02
C ILE A 393 -6.76 -26.94 19.70
N PHE A 394 -6.14 -25.98 20.37
CA PHE A 394 -5.00 -26.26 21.23
C PHE A 394 -5.50 -27.08 22.42
N TYR A 395 -4.94 -28.28 22.59
CA TYR A 395 -5.12 -29.02 23.83
C TYR A 395 -4.01 -28.58 24.77
N SER A 396 -4.39 -27.90 25.85
CA SER A 396 -3.49 -27.67 26.95
C SER A 396 -3.45 -28.93 27.82
N TYR A 397 -2.26 -29.48 28.02
CA TYR A 397 -2.03 -30.48 29.05
C TYR A 397 -0.91 -29.99 29.96
N THR A 398 -1.05 -30.25 31.26
CA THR A 398 0.02 -29.97 32.21
C THR A 398 0.86 -31.23 32.31
N SER A 399 2.16 -31.13 32.03
CA SER A 399 3.09 -32.25 32.25
C SER A 399 3.10 -32.61 33.75
N PRO A 400 3.55 -33.83 34.11
CA PRO A 400 3.73 -34.22 35.51
C PRO A 400 4.60 -33.26 36.33
N ASP A 401 5.46 -32.51 35.63
CA ASP A 401 6.41 -31.55 36.20
C ASP A 401 5.76 -30.18 36.47
N GLY A 402 4.48 -30.01 36.16
CA GLY A 402 3.72 -28.77 36.31
C GLY A 402 3.86 -27.80 35.13
N VAL A 403 4.55 -28.17 34.05
CA VAL A 403 4.70 -27.31 32.86
C VAL A 403 3.46 -27.47 31.97
N GLN A 404 2.76 -26.37 31.70
CA GLN A 404 1.67 -26.38 30.71
C GLN A 404 2.25 -26.41 29.29
N HIS A 405 1.91 -27.46 28.54
CA HIS A 405 2.17 -27.55 27.11
C HIS A 405 0.86 -27.33 26.36
N GLN A 406 0.90 -26.48 25.35
CA GLN A 406 -0.18 -26.36 24.37
C GLN A 406 0.26 -27.06 23.10
N VAL A 407 -0.48 -28.09 22.69
CA VAL A 407 -0.25 -28.77 21.41
C VAL A 407 -1.39 -28.39 20.47
N PRO A 408 -1.09 -27.81 19.29
CA PRO A 408 -2.09 -27.61 18.26
C PRO A 408 -2.61 -28.99 17.83
N ILE A 409 -3.87 -29.29 18.15
CA ILE A 409 -4.56 -30.39 17.51
C ILE A 409 -5.27 -29.79 16.31
N THR A 410 -4.67 -29.91 15.14
CA THR A 410 -5.43 -29.87 13.90
C THR A 410 -6.44 -31.02 14.02
N LYS A 411 -7.71 -30.69 14.25
CA LYS A 411 -8.77 -31.66 13.98
C LYS A 411 -8.64 -31.96 12.50
N SER A 412 -7.94 -33.02 12.17
CA SER A 412 -7.92 -33.57 10.83
C SER A 412 -9.37 -33.84 10.50
N THR A 413 -9.98 -32.93 9.76
CA THR A 413 -11.18 -33.21 8.99
C THR A 413 -10.74 -34.16 7.90
N ALA A 414 -10.43 -35.40 8.29
CA ALA A 414 -10.88 -36.51 7.49
C ALA A 414 -12.35 -36.23 7.27
N LEU A 415 -12.69 -35.84 6.05
CA LEU A 415 -14.04 -35.89 5.51
C LEU A 415 -14.50 -37.34 5.65
N VAL A 416 -14.85 -37.77 6.86
CA VAL A 416 -15.65 -38.96 7.06
C VAL A 416 -16.97 -38.60 6.40
N PRO A 417 -17.38 -39.30 5.32
CA PRO A 417 -18.66 -39.05 4.70
C PRO A 417 -19.70 -39.20 5.81
N ARG A 418 -20.40 -38.12 6.13
CA ARG A 418 -21.59 -38.18 6.97
C ARG A 418 -22.49 -39.21 6.29
N GLN A 419 -22.64 -40.39 6.89
CA GLN A 419 -23.57 -41.40 6.41
C GLN A 419 -24.93 -40.71 6.27
N LEU A 420 -25.40 -40.63 5.03
CA LEU A 420 -26.71 -40.12 4.67
C LEU A 420 -27.75 -40.79 5.57
N GLN A 421 -28.29 -40.04 6.53
CA GLN A 421 -29.66 -40.28 6.94
C GLN A 421 -30.52 -39.85 5.76
N VAL A 422 -31.07 -40.85 5.07
CA VAL A 422 -32.10 -40.70 4.04
C VAL A 422 -33.35 -40.16 4.74
N GLY A 423 -33.43 -38.84 4.85
CA GLY A 423 -34.59 -38.08 5.30
C GLY A 423 -34.82 -36.97 4.30
N THR A 424 -35.99 -36.99 3.66
CA THR A 424 -36.47 -36.05 2.64
C THR A 424 -36.36 -34.58 3.08
N ALA A 425 -35.29 -33.90 2.67
CA ALA A 425 -35.12 -32.45 2.72
C ALA A 425 -34.25 -32.04 1.52
N GLN A 426 -34.85 -31.92 0.35
CA GLN A 426 -34.17 -31.85 -0.95
C GLN A 426 -34.09 -30.43 -1.54
N THR A 427 -34.20 -29.37 -0.73
CA THR A 427 -34.21 -27.99 -1.24
C THR A 427 -33.31 -26.98 -0.50
N ALA A 428 -32.49 -27.41 0.48
CA ALA A 428 -31.58 -26.49 1.21
C ALA A 428 -30.08 -26.81 1.06
N ALA A 429 -29.71 -27.92 0.42
CA ALA A 429 -28.32 -28.38 0.35
C ALA A 429 -27.54 -27.89 -0.89
N GLU A 430 -28.22 -27.29 -1.89
CA GLU A 430 -27.57 -26.72 -3.09
C GLU A 430 -27.15 -25.24 -2.91
N GLU A 431 -27.56 -24.57 -1.83
CA GLU A 431 -27.28 -23.15 -1.60
C GLU A 431 -25.96 -22.86 -0.88
N HIS A 432 -25.19 -23.90 -0.50
CA HIS A 432 -23.87 -23.75 0.11
C HIS A 432 -22.75 -24.14 -0.86
N ALA A 433 -22.93 -23.85 -2.15
CA ALA A 433 -21.79 -23.73 -3.04
C ALA A 433 -20.83 -22.71 -2.40
N SER A 434 -19.67 -23.20 -1.93
CA SER A 434 -18.60 -22.45 -1.28
C SER A 434 -18.33 -21.18 -2.10
N ARG A 435 -18.88 -20.05 -1.66
CA ARG A 435 -18.67 -18.78 -2.34
C ARG A 435 -17.26 -18.35 -1.99
N THR A 436 -16.40 -18.31 -2.99
CA THR A 436 -15.09 -17.68 -2.89
C THR A 436 -15.30 -16.24 -2.45
N MET A 437 -14.41 -15.73 -1.60
CA MET A 437 -14.61 -14.41 -0.99
C MET A 437 -14.66 -13.31 -2.07
N PHE A 438 -13.85 -13.46 -3.11
CA PHE A 438 -13.73 -12.51 -4.21
C PHE A 438 -13.89 -13.23 -5.56
N PRO A 439 -15.12 -13.47 -6.03
CA PRO A 439 -15.36 -14.28 -7.22
C PRO A 439 -14.90 -13.63 -8.54
N LEU A 440 -14.60 -12.32 -8.51
CA LEU A 440 -14.19 -11.53 -9.68
C LEU A 440 -12.70 -11.19 -9.71
N LEU A 441 -11.86 -11.82 -8.87
CA LEU A 441 -10.42 -11.59 -8.89
C LEU A 441 -9.82 -11.91 -10.26
N ALA A 442 -9.11 -10.93 -10.80
CA ALA A 442 -8.45 -10.96 -12.10
C ALA A 442 -6.95 -10.68 -11.98
N VAL A 443 -6.52 -9.92 -10.96
CA VAL A 443 -5.13 -9.61 -10.68
C VAL A 443 -4.83 -9.96 -9.22
N VAL A 444 -3.79 -10.76 -9.00
CA VAL A 444 -3.31 -11.10 -7.66
C VAL A 444 -1.81 -10.86 -7.57
N THR A 445 -1.39 -10.15 -6.54
CA THR A 445 0.03 -9.97 -6.17
C THR A 445 0.24 -10.55 -4.78
N LEU A 446 1.15 -11.51 -4.65
CA LEU A 446 1.55 -12.10 -3.37
C LEU A 446 3.01 -11.71 -3.10
N HIS A 447 3.25 -10.97 -2.02
CA HIS A 447 4.57 -10.46 -1.65
C HIS A 447 5.01 -11.05 -0.30
N GLY A 448 6.11 -11.81 -0.29
CA GLY A 448 6.67 -12.42 0.92
C GLY A 448 5.79 -13.50 1.56
N VAL A 449 4.70 -13.93 0.90
CA VAL A 449 3.70 -14.82 1.52
C VAL A 449 4.26 -16.24 1.69
N LYS A 450 4.47 -16.66 2.93
CA LYS A 450 5.00 -17.99 3.28
C LYS A 450 3.86 -18.94 3.66
N THR A 451 3.86 -20.15 3.11
CA THR A 451 2.83 -21.18 3.34
C THR A 451 3.25 -22.50 2.72
N CYS A 452 2.63 -23.59 3.15
CA CYS A 452 2.72 -24.88 2.49
C CYS A 452 1.88 -24.96 1.19
N LEU A 453 2.10 -26.02 0.40
CA LEU A 453 1.45 -26.26 -0.89
C LEU A 453 -0.09 -26.36 -0.86
N PRO A 454 -0.75 -27.06 0.09
CA PRO A 454 -2.21 -27.26 0.03
C PRO A 454 -3.06 -25.98 0.12
N PRO A 455 -2.75 -25.01 1.01
CA PRO A 455 -3.44 -23.71 1.02
C PRO A 455 -3.29 -22.93 -0.28
N LEU A 456 -2.10 -22.90 -0.87
CA LEU A 456 -1.86 -22.25 -2.16
C LEU A 456 -2.71 -22.89 -3.26
N HIS A 457 -2.71 -24.23 -3.32
CA HIS A 457 -3.50 -24.96 -4.31
C HIS A 457 -5.00 -24.69 -4.11
N THR A 458 -5.47 -24.67 -2.86
CA THR A 458 -6.87 -24.34 -2.53
C THR A 458 -7.22 -22.93 -2.99
N PHE A 459 -6.35 -21.95 -2.71
CA PHE A 459 -6.52 -20.58 -3.15
C PHE A 459 -6.53 -20.46 -4.67
N PHE A 460 -5.52 -20.95 -5.39
CA PHE A 460 -5.47 -20.85 -6.86
C PHE A 460 -6.60 -21.61 -7.56
N SER A 461 -7.03 -22.75 -7.02
CA SER A 461 -8.19 -23.50 -7.56
C SER A 461 -9.50 -22.72 -7.43
N SER A 462 -9.58 -21.78 -6.48
CA SER A 462 -10.75 -20.92 -6.26
C SER A 462 -10.84 -19.71 -7.20
N LEU A 463 -9.82 -19.49 -8.05
CA LEU A 463 -9.69 -18.28 -8.88
C LEU A 463 -9.88 -18.57 -10.38
N PRO A 464 -11.09 -18.90 -10.85
CA PRO A 464 -11.33 -19.26 -12.24
C PRO A 464 -11.12 -18.09 -13.23
N ASN A 465 -11.14 -16.85 -12.74
CA ASN A 465 -11.05 -15.62 -13.53
C ASN A 465 -9.68 -14.93 -13.46
N LEU A 466 -8.70 -15.52 -12.76
CA LEU A 466 -7.38 -14.92 -12.59
C LEU A 466 -6.67 -14.78 -13.94
N ARG A 467 -6.22 -13.57 -14.29
CA ARG A 467 -5.54 -13.24 -15.55
C ARG A 467 -4.09 -12.84 -15.35
N SER A 468 -3.78 -12.15 -14.25
CA SER A 468 -2.43 -11.74 -13.90
C SER A 468 -2.12 -12.19 -12.48
N LEU A 469 -0.96 -12.84 -12.31
CA LEU A 469 -0.44 -13.29 -11.03
C LEU A 469 0.99 -12.80 -10.89
N GLU A 470 1.29 -12.13 -9.80
CA GLU A 470 2.63 -11.73 -9.42
C GLU A 470 3.01 -12.42 -8.11
N LEU A 471 4.16 -13.10 -8.12
CA LEU A 471 4.75 -13.78 -6.97
C LEU A 471 6.08 -13.10 -6.67
N SER A 472 6.17 -12.38 -5.56
CA SER A 472 7.37 -11.68 -5.11
C SER A 472 7.85 -12.29 -3.79
N GLY A 473 9.09 -12.74 -3.69
CA GLY A 473 9.64 -13.27 -2.44
C GLY A 473 8.96 -14.56 -1.95
N MET A 474 8.41 -15.37 -2.85
CA MET A 474 7.64 -16.58 -2.51
C MET A 474 8.43 -17.88 -2.76
N PRO A 475 8.14 -18.97 -2.01
CA PRO A 475 8.77 -20.28 -2.23
C PRO A 475 8.32 -20.93 -3.55
N MET A 476 9.13 -21.85 -4.13
CA MET A 476 8.75 -22.64 -5.33
C MET A 476 7.41 -23.38 -5.19
N GLN A 477 6.97 -23.63 -3.95
CA GLN A 477 5.67 -24.25 -3.69
C GLN A 477 4.51 -23.46 -4.29
N ALA A 478 4.62 -22.13 -4.39
CA ALA A 478 3.62 -21.29 -5.07
C ALA A 478 3.50 -21.62 -6.56
N ILE A 479 4.63 -21.83 -7.25
CA ILE A 479 4.65 -22.22 -8.66
C ILE A 479 4.12 -23.66 -8.82
N ARG A 480 4.52 -24.58 -7.92
CA ARG A 480 4.00 -25.95 -7.92
C ARG A 480 2.48 -26.02 -7.69
N ALA A 481 1.93 -25.12 -6.88
CA ALA A 481 0.49 -25.04 -6.62
C ALA A 481 -0.35 -24.64 -7.84
N LEU A 482 0.27 -24.09 -8.88
CA LEU A 482 -0.38 -23.78 -10.16
C LEU A 482 -0.48 -25.01 -11.08
N LEU A 483 0.26 -26.07 -10.79
CA LEU A 483 0.17 -27.34 -11.52
C LEU A 483 -1.00 -28.18 -10.97
N PRO A 484 -1.69 -28.97 -11.80
CA PRO A 484 -2.64 -29.97 -11.32
C PRO A 484 -1.96 -30.92 -10.33
N PRO A 485 -2.66 -31.37 -9.28
CA PRO A 485 -2.08 -32.26 -8.30
C PRO A 485 -1.76 -33.60 -8.99
N HIS A 486 -0.49 -34.00 -9.01
CA HIS A 486 -0.10 -35.32 -9.48
C HIS A 486 -0.65 -36.37 -8.51
N VAL A 487 -1.82 -36.94 -8.82
CA VAL A 487 -2.33 -38.10 -8.10
C VAL A 487 -1.49 -39.30 -8.55
N PRO A 488 -0.71 -39.93 -7.65
CA PRO A 488 0.01 -41.16 -7.99
C PRO A 488 -1.03 -42.19 -8.44
N SER A 489 -0.86 -42.63 -9.68
CA SER A 489 -1.84 -43.24 -10.55
C SER A 489 -2.33 -44.59 -10.05
N ASP A 490 -3.61 -44.65 -9.65
CA ASP A 490 -4.43 -45.83 -9.97
C ASP A 490 -4.95 -45.62 -11.41
N PRO A 491 -4.46 -46.38 -12.40
CA PRO A 491 -4.83 -46.20 -13.81
C PRO A 491 -6.33 -46.45 -14.10
N SER A 492 -7.11 -46.90 -13.11
CA SER A 492 -8.53 -47.19 -13.26
C SER A 492 -9.46 -46.00 -13.03
N VAL A 493 -9.00 -44.87 -12.48
CA VAL A 493 -9.85 -43.70 -12.15
C VAL A 493 -9.26 -42.41 -12.72
N TYR A 494 -9.59 -42.10 -13.98
CA TYR A 494 -9.26 -40.82 -14.61
C TYR A 494 -10.23 -39.72 -14.13
N THR A 495 -10.04 -39.20 -12.91
CA THR A 495 -10.66 -37.93 -12.52
C THR A 495 -9.79 -36.79 -13.02
N THR A 496 -10.28 -36.05 -14.02
CA THR A 496 -9.63 -34.83 -14.49
C THR A 496 -9.79 -33.75 -13.42
N THR A 497 -8.77 -33.59 -12.57
CA THR A 497 -8.70 -32.44 -11.68
C THR A 497 -8.53 -31.18 -12.51
N PRO A 498 -9.38 -30.15 -12.33
CA PRO A 498 -9.27 -28.93 -13.11
C PRO A 498 -7.94 -28.23 -12.83
N CYS A 499 -7.31 -27.70 -13.88
CA CYS A 499 -6.09 -26.90 -13.77
C CYS A 499 -6.37 -25.61 -12.96
N PRO A 500 -5.57 -25.29 -11.93
CA PRO A 500 -5.70 -24.04 -11.18
C PRO A 500 -5.51 -22.80 -12.06
N CYS A 501 -6.28 -21.75 -11.78
CA CYS A 501 -6.25 -20.48 -12.54
C CYS A 501 -6.31 -20.67 -14.08
N PRO A 502 -7.37 -21.29 -14.62
CA PRO A 502 -7.44 -21.66 -16.04
C PRO A 502 -7.45 -20.48 -17.02
N GLN A 503 -7.54 -19.24 -16.55
CA GLN A 503 -7.50 -18.01 -17.38
C GLN A 503 -6.18 -17.23 -17.24
N LEU A 504 -5.15 -17.78 -16.60
CA LEU A 504 -3.92 -17.05 -16.30
C LEU A 504 -3.14 -16.71 -17.58
N GLN A 505 -3.02 -15.42 -17.89
CA GLN A 505 -2.37 -14.87 -19.09
C GLN A 505 -0.99 -14.31 -18.79
N SER A 506 -0.80 -13.74 -17.61
CA SER A 506 0.46 -13.13 -17.18
C SER A 506 0.90 -13.72 -15.85
N LEU A 507 2.13 -14.22 -15.79
CA LEU A 507 2.78 -14.67 -14.57
C LEU A 507 4.08 -13.89 -14.41
N CYS A 508 4.16 -13.06 -13.38
CA CYS A 508 5.37 -12.35 -12.99
C CYS A 508 5.97 -13.01 -11.75
N ILE A 509 7.25 -13.34 -11.78
CA ILE A 509 7.97 -13.89 -10.65
C ILE A 509 9.15 -12.97 -10.36
N ARG A 510 9.17 -12.40 -9.16
CA ARG A 510 10.26 -11.56 -8.62
C ARG A 510 10.83 -12.28 -7.40
N TRP A 511 12.15 -12.35 -7.27
CA TRP A 511 12.86 -12.87 -6.08
C TRP A 511 12.38 -14.22 -5.54
N SER A 512 13.12 -15.30 -5.85
CA SER A 512 13.09 -16.49 -4.99
C SER A 512 14.48 -16.72 -4.42
N GLU A 513 14.62 -16.38 -3.15
CA GLU A 513 15.84 -16.61 -2.38
C GLU A 513 16.25 -18.10 -2.45
N HIS A 514 17.53 -18.35 -2.75
CA HIS A 514 18.22 -19.63 -2.56
C HIS A 514 17.82 -20.84 -3.42
N GLN A 515 17.10 -20.68 -4.53
CA GLN A 515 16.57 -21.83 -5.26
C GLN A 515 17.40 -22.28 -6.47
N ASN A 516 17.50 -23.61 -6.59
CA ASN A 516 18.13 -24.30 -7.71
C ASN A 516 17.45 -23.88 -9.02
N THR A 517 18.18 -23.13 -9.85
CA THR A 517 17.70 -22.64 -11.16
C THR A 517 17.16 -23.76 -12.06
N ARG A 518 17.58 -25.02 -11.86
CA ARG A 518 17.08 -26.17 -12.61
C ARG A 518 15.63 -26.51 -12.29
N ASP A 519 15.26 -26.51 -11.01
CA ASP A 519 13.88 -26.83 -10.58
C ASP A 519 12.92 -25.77 -11.09
N PHE A 520 13.38 -24.51 -11.12
CA PHE A 520 12.62 -23.40 -11.67
C PHE A 520 12.34 -23.56 -13.16
N VAL A 521 13.36 -23.81 -13.99
CA VAL A 521 13.19 -24.03 -15.43
C VAL A 521 12.25 -25.21 -15.69
N PHE A 522 12.40 -26.29 -14.92
CA PHE A 522 11.52 -27.45 -15.04
C PHE A 522 10.05 -27.11 -14.72
N LEU A 523 9.80 -26.40 -13.63
CA LEU A 523 8.43 -26.06 -13.21
C LEU A 523 7.76 -25.04 -14.13
N VAL A 524 8.49 -24.03 -14.61
CA VAL A 524 7.98 -23.09 -15.61
C VAL A 524 7.72 -23.80 -16.94
N GLY A 525 8.60 -24.72 -17.34
CA GLY A 525 8.41 -25.56 -18.51
C GLY A 525 7.17 -26.45 -18.39
N ALA A 526 6.97 -27.10 -17.23
CA ALA A 526 5.77 -27.90 -16.95
C ALA A 526 4.49 -27.06 -17.05
N LEU A 527 4.48 -25.85 -16.46
CA LEU A 527 3.36 -24.93 -16.56
C LEU A 527 3.04 -24.53 -18.01
N ALA A 528 4.07 -24.30 -18.83
CA ALA A 528 3.92 -23.96 -20.23
C ALA A 528 3.36 -25.12 -21.07
N ILE A 529 3.65 -26.38 -20.71
CA ILE A 529 3.19 -27.58 -21.41
C ILE A 529 1.76 -27.96 -20.98
N GLU A 530 1.48 -28.00 -19.68
CA GLU A 530 0.21 -28.55 -19.18
C GLU A 530 -0.98 -27.62 -19.43
N ARG A 531 -0.78 -26.30 -19.44
CA ARG A 531 -1.87 -25.33 -19.59
C ARG A 531 -2.55 -25.36 -20.96
N PRO A 532 -1.83 -25.43 -22.09
CA PRO A 532 -2.46 -25.64 -23.39
C PRO A 532 -3.25 -26.94 -23.49
N GLU A 533 -2.81 -28.00 -22.79
CA GLU A 533 -3.44 -29.32 -22.86
C GLU A 533 -4.71 -29.42 -22.01
N GLN A 534 -4.73 -28.77 -20.85
CA GLN A 534 -5.81 -28.92 -19.86
C GLN A 534 -6.65 -27.65 -19.67
N GLY A 535 -6.14 -26.49 -20.05
CA GLY A 535 -6.81 -25.20 -19.93
C GLY A 535 -7.71 -24.89 -21.14
N ARG A 536 -8.88 -24.30 -20.89
CA ARG A 536 -9.76 -23.74 -21.95
C ARG A 536 -9.21 -22.45 -22.58
N VAL A 537 -7.89 -22.25 -22.56
CA VAL A 537 -7.28 -21.00 -23.00
C VAL A 537 -7.29 -20.97 -24.54
N SER A 538 -8.03 -20.02 -25.09
CA SER A 538 -7.85 -19.58 -26.48
C SER A 538 -6.37 -19.27 -26.69
N ARG A 539 -5.76 -19.70 -27.81
CA ARG A 539 -4.32 -19.67 -28.23
C ARG A 539 -3.41 -18.47 -27.87
N VAL A 540 -3.87 -17.48 -27.12
CA VAL A 540 -3.08 -16.43 -26.48
C VAL A 540 -2.14 -17.08 -25.46
N GLY A 541 -0.84 -17.11 -25.77
CA GLY A 541 0.19 -17.68 -24.90
C GLY A 541 0.25 -16.98 -23.54
N THR A 542 0.59 -17.73 -22.49
CA THR A 542 0.88 -17.16 -21.17
C THR A 542 2.25 -16.49 -21.22
N THR A 543 2.32 -15.18 -20.95
CA THR A 543 3.59 -14.46 -20.82
C THR A 543 4.14 -14.68 -19.41
N VAL A 544 5.31 -15.30 -19.31
CA VAL A 544 6.04 -15.47 -18.06
C VAL A 544 7.16 -14.44 -18.03
N LYS A 545 7.02 -13.40 -17.19
CA LYS A 545 8.05 -12.36 -16.99
C LYS A 545 8.85 -12.70 -15.75
N ILE A 546 10.16 -12.90 -15.92
CA ILE A 546 11.08 -13.15 -14.81
C ILE A 546 11.93 -11.91 -14.65
N ILE A 547 11.79 -11.26 -13.50
CA ILE A 547 12.59 -10.09 -13.17
C ILE A 547 13.63 -10.55 -12.15
N ARG A 548 14.89 -10.56 -12.58
CA ARG A 548 16.03 -10.72 -11.68
C ARG A 548 16.57 -9.33 -11.40
N GLU A 549 16.22 -8.80 -10.25
CA GLU A 549 16.96 -7.69 -9.69
C GLU A 549 18.28 -8.28 -9.19
N VAL A 550 19.36 -7.88 -9.85
CA VAL A 550 20.69 -8.16 -9.34
C VAL A 550 20.91 -7.11 -8.26
N LEU A 551 20.77 -7.47 -6.99
CA LEU A 551 21.37 -6.66 -5.93
C LEU A 551 22.87 -6.69 -6.19
N GLN A 552 23.39 -5.65 -6.84
CA GLN A 552 24.79 -5.35 -6.76
C GLN A 552 25.03 -4.95 -5.31
N GLU A 553 25.49 -5.91 -4.50
CA GLU A 553 26.11 -5.61 -3.22
C GLU A 553 27.29 -4.70 -3.54
N ASP A 554 27.09 -3.41 -3.26
CA ASP A 554 28.05 -2.35 -3.55
C ASP A 554 29.18 -2.44 -2.51
N GLU A 555 30.05 -3.44 -2.68
CA GLU A 555 31.31 -3.53 -1.96
C GLU A 555 32.28 -2.45 -2.48
N GLY A 556 32.05 -1.20 -2.07
CA GLY A 556 33.10 -0.17 -1.94
C GLY A 556 33.51 0.58 -3.21
N ALA A 557 32.58 1.25 -3.89
CA ALA A 557 32.91 2.27 -4.90
C ALA A 557 32.62 3.69 -4.40
N GLU A 558 33.69 4.51 -4.34
CA GLU A 558 33.61 5.95 -4.11
C GLU A 558 32.77 6.67 -5.18
N GLU A 559 31.90 7.57 -4.73
CA GLU A 559 31.14 8.61 -5.43
C GLU A 559 31.19 8.62 -6.98
N GLY A 560 30.17 8.03 -7.61
CA GLY A 560 29.86 8.24 -9.01
C GLY A 560 28.45 7.73 -9.35
N GLU A 561 27.59 8.65 -9.81
CA GLU A 561 26.19 8.47 -10.25
C GLU A 561 25.73 7.01 -10.48
N VAL A 562 24.88 6.52 -9.57
CA VAL A 562 24.25 5.20 -9.64
C VAL A 562 23.12 5.22 -10.67
N MET A 563 23.20 4.33 -11.67
CA MET A 563 22.16 4.06 -12.65
C MET A 563 21.62 2.64 -12.41
N ASP A 564 20.35 2.55 -12.00
CA ASP A 564 19.63 1.30 -11.76
C ASP A 564 19.59 0.43 -13.02
N CYS A 565 20.32 -0.70 -13.01
CA CYS A 565 20.36 -1.65 -14.11
C CYS A 565 19.55 -2.91 -13.78
N ALA A 566 18.22 -2.85 -13.91
CA ALA A 566 17.39 -4.05 -13.88
C ALA A 566 17.63 -4.88 -15.16
N SER A 567 18.11 -6.12 -15.02
CA SER A 567 18.21 -7.05 -16.16
C SER A 567 16.87 -7.75 -16.39
N GLU A 568 16.13 -7.32 -17.41
CA GLU A 568 14.88 -7.95 -17.81
C GLU A 568 15.18 -9.17 -18.70
N ILE A 569 14.98 -10.38 -18.17
CA ILE A 569 14.98 -11.59 -18.99
C ILE A 569 13.55 -11.79 -19.49
N GLU A 570 13.24 -11.18 -20.63
CA GLU A 570 11.99 -11.48 -21.34
C GLU A 570 12.15 -12.85 -22.00
N LEU A 571 11.55 -13.89 -21.40
CA LEU A 571 11.39 -15.18 -22.06
C LEU A 571 10.41 -14.97 -23.22
N GLN A 572 10.93 -14.78 -24.43
CA GLN A 572 10.12 -14.67 -25.64
C GLN A 572 9.16 -15.86 -25.75
N GLN A 573 7.94 -15.57 -26.22
CA GLN A 573 6.84 -16.51 -26.44
C GLN A 573 7.34 -17.91 -26.81
N TYR A 574 7.15 -18.87 -25.90
CA TYR A 574 7.30 -20.29 -26.23
C TYR A 574 6.19 -20.65 -27.22
N GLU A 575 6.44 -20.52 -28.52
CA GLU A 575 5.66 -21.25 -29.52
C GLU A 575 5.95 -22.73 -29.30
N ALA A 576 4.90 -23.53 -29.11
CA ALA A 576 4.99 -24.99 -29.00
C ALA A 576 5.45 -25.60 -30.34
N ALA A 577 6.70 -25.36 -30.73
CA ALA A 577 7.40 -26.18 -31.70
C ALA A 577 7.85 -27.43 -30.94
N GLY A 578 7.39 -28.60 -31.39
CA GLY A 578 7.65 -29.88 -30.76
C GLY A 578 9.12 -30.06 -30.38
N ALA A 579 9.34 -30.56 -29.16
CA ALA A 579 10.67 -30.81 -28.61
C ALA A 579 11.56 -31.55 -29.63
N PRO A 580 12.81 -31.11 -29.87
CA PRO A 580 13.75 -31.94 -30.59
C PRO A 580 14.00 -33.19 -29.73
N HIS A 581 13.81 -34.36 -30.33
CA HIS A 581 14.23 -35.64 -29.77
C HIS A 581 15.72 -35.55 -29.39
N ASP A 582 16.01 -35.31 -28.11
CA ASP A 582 17.35 -35.43 -27.54
C ASP A 582 17.53 -36.88 -27.06
N PRO A 583 18.36 -37.69 -27.74
CA PRO A 583 18.61 -39.08 -27.34
C PRO A 583 19.32 -39.20 -25.98
N GLY A 584 19.91 -38.11 -25.48
CA GLY A 584 20.53 -38.05 -24.16
C GLY A 584 19.51 -38.11 -23.02
N PHE A 585 18.31 -37.57 -23.24
CA PHE A 585 17.24 -37.46 -22.24
C PHE A 585 16.64 -38.83 -21.87
N GLU A 586 16.41 -39.71 -22.84
CA GLU A 586 15.91 -41.08 -22.58
C GLU A 586 16.97 -41.97 -21.91
N SER A 587 18.26 -41.74 -22.19
CA SER A 587 19.36 -42.54 -21.62
C SER A 587 19.54 -42.33 -20.11
N HIS A 588 19.16 -41.16 -19.59
CA HIS A 588 19.20 -40.85 -18.16
C HIS A 588 18.02 -41.46 -17.39
N TYR A 589 16.86 -41.58 -18.04
CA TYR A 589 15.67 -42.21 -17.46
C TYR A 589 15.76 -43.74 -17.45
N ALA A 590 16.35 -44.35 -18.49
CA ALA A 590 16.56 -45.80 -18.54
C ALA A 590 17.56 -46.32 -17.49
N ARG A 591 18.44 -45.46 -16.94
CA ARG A 591 19.38 -45.83 -15.86
C ARG A 591 18.84 -45.62 -14.45
N SER A 592 17.82 -44.79 -14.27
CA SER A 592 17.23 -44.53 -12.95
C SER A 592 16.09 -45.50 -12.61
N ALA A 593 15.56 -46.23 -13.59
CA ALA A 593 14.50 -47.23 -13.40
C ALA A 593 15.02 -48.66 -13.10
N SER A 594 16.33 -48.88 -13.02
CA SER A 594 16.94 -50.19 -12.70
C SER A 594 17.67 -50.24 -11.35
N ALA A 595 17.53 -49.18 -10.54
CA ALA A 595 18.04 -49.13 -9.17
C ALA A 595 16.93 -48.70 -8.21
N HIS A 596 15.85 -49.48 -8.15
CA HIS A 596 15.01 -49.70 -6.98
C HIS A 596 14.29 -51.04 -7.07
#